data_AF-A0A2Z6P3S0-F1
#
_entry.id   AF-A0A2Z6P3S0-F1
#
_cell.length_a   1.000
_cell.length_b   1.000
_cell.length_c   1.000
_cell.angle_alpha   90.00
_cell.angle_beta   90.00
_cell.angle_gamma   90.00
#
_symmetry.space_group_name_H-M   'P 1'
#
loop_
_entity.id
_entity.type
_entity.pdbx_description
1 polymer ?
#
loop_
_entity_poly.entity_id
_entity_poly.type
_entity_poly.pdbx_seq_one_letter_code
_entity_poly.pdbx_strand_id
1 'polypeptide(L)'
;MNVSDNYGALNNKLRDFNADMAVNLIYDQDLFSNTEYSVTPWGLQQELDKFKLLYGNPPIFILENGQRTTSNSSLLDLSRVKYFHGYIGAVLDALRNGSNVKGYFAWSFMDVFELLDGYRSSYGLYYVDRNDPELKRYPKLSAKWYKHFLMGRTSSIELVENEKDPSLVSDLGHLFE
;
A
#
# COMPACT_ATOMS: atom_id res chain seq x y z
N MET A 1 -7.53 -17.00 -4.52
CA MET A 1 -7.99 -17.21 -3.14
C MET A 1 -9.22 -18.10 -3.21
N ASN A 2 -9.20 -19.23 -2.52
CA ASN A 2 -10.37 -20.08 -2.35
C ASN A 2 -10.86 -19.95 -0.90
N VAL A 3 -12.17 -19.99 -0.69
CA VAL A 3 -12.79 -19.77 0.62
C VAL A 3 -13.71 -20.95 0.90
N SER A 4 -13.53 -21.59 2.05
CA SER A 4 -14.42 -22.68 2.49
C SER A 4 -14.86 -22.50 3.94
N ASP A 5 -15.99 -23.13 4.28
CA ASP A 5 -16.54 -23.10 5.63
C ASP A 5 -15.62 -23.81 6.63
N ASN A 6 -15.59 -23.30 7.86
CA ASN A 6 -14.89 -23.89 9.00
C ASN A 6 -15.81 -23.94 10.23
N TYR A 7 -16.98 -24.55 10.11
CA TYR A 7 -17.93 -24.69 11.23
C TYR A 7 -17.31 -25.29 12.51
N GLY A 8 -16.27 -26.12 12.38
CA GLY A 8 -15.57 -26.72 13.52
C GLY A 8 -14.93 -25.69 14.45
N ALA A 9 -14.56 -24.51 13.93
CA ALA A 9 -14.02 -23.40 14.72
C ALA A 9 -15.03 -22.84 15.74
N LEU A 10 -16.33 -22.99 15.50
CA LEU A 10 -17.39 -22.53 16.40
C LEU A 10 -17.46 -23.32 17.71
N ASN A 11 -16.84 -24.50 17.77
CA ASN A 11 -16.81 -25.33 18.98
C ASN A 11 -15.73 -24.89 19.98
N ASN A 12 -14.87 -23.92 19.62
CA ASN A 12 -13.82 -23.43 20.49
C ASN A 12 -14.37 -22.56 21.63
N LYS A 13 -14.07 -22.92 22.88
CA LYS A 13 -14.50 -22.17 24.08
C LYS A 13 -13.82 -20.80 24.21
N LEU A 14 -12.54 -20.73 23.83
CA LEU A 14 -11.78 -19.48 23.71
C LEU A 14 -11.83 -19.08 22.25
N ARG A 15 -12.41 -17.91 21.96
CA ARG A 15 -12.62 -17.41 20.61
C ARG A 15 -11.74 -16.22 20.35
N ASP A 16 -11.05 -16.26 19.21
CA ASP A 16 -10.36 -15.13 18.62
C ASP A 16 -11.08 -14.74 17.30
N PHE A 17 -10.61 -13.67 16.66
CA PHE A 17 -11.17 -13.20 15.41
C PHE A 17 -11.26 -14.30 14.33
N ASN A 18 -10.28 -15.21 14.27
CA ASN A 18 -10.26 -16.28 13.28
C ASN A 18 -11.31 -17.36 13.58
N ALA A 19 -11.46 -17.73 14.85
CA ALA A 19 -12.50 -18.65 15.30
C ALA A 19 -13.91 -18.05 15.11
N ASP A 20 -14.03 -16.72 15.21
CA ASP A 20 -15.29 -16.00 14.98
C ASP A 20 -15.69 -15.94 13.51
N MET A 21 -14.73 -15.75 12.60
CA MET A 21 -15.00 -15.82 11.17
C MET A 21 -15.50 -17.20 10.72
N ALA A 22 -15.01 -18.28 11.35
CA ALA A 22 -15.33 -19.66 10.98
C ALA A 22 -15.14 -19.94 9.47
N VAL A 23 -14.08 -19.39 8.90
CA VAL A 23 -13.73 -19.50 7.47
C VAL A 23 -12.31 -20.01 7.30
N ASN A 24 -12.12 -20.92 6.35
CA ASN A 24 -10.81 -21.33 5.85
C ASN A 24 -10.48 -20.51 4.61
N LEU A 25 -9.47 -19.65 4.73
CA LEU A 25 -8.89 -18.91 3.59
C LEU A 25 -7.73 -19.72 3.02
N ILE A 26 -7.92 -20.26 1.83
CA ILE A 26 -6.90 -21.01 1.10
C ILE A 26 -6.27 -20.06 0.09
N TYR A 27 -5.05 -19.65 0.38
CA TYR A 27 -4.24 -18.82 -0.50
C TYR A 27 -3.42 -19.73 -1.43
N ASP A 28 -3.33 -19.35 -2.69
CA ASP A 28 -2.35 -19.95 -3.59
C ASP A 28 -0.97 -19.43 -3.17
N GLN A 29 -0.10 -20.33 -2.68
CA GLN A 29 1.14 -19.96 -1.99
C GLN A 29 2.09 -19.12 -2.86
N ASP A 30 1.99 -19.23 -4.18
CA ASP A 30 2.86 -18.52 -5.12
C ASP A 30 2.50 -17.04 -5.34
N LEU A 31 1.30 -16.60 -4.93
CA LEU A 31 0.83 -15.23 -5.18
C LEU A 31 1.02 -14.28 -4.00
N PHE A 32 1.21 -14.82 -2.80
CA PHE A 32 1.27 -14.05 -1.55
C PHE A 32 2.55 -14.38 -0.79
N SER A 33 3.60 -13.57 -0.97
CA SER A 33 4.71 -13.59 -0.04
C SER A 33 4.22 -13.17 1.35
N ASN A 34 4.75 -13.81 2.39
CA ASN A 34 4.47 -13.44 3.77
C ASN A 34 5.00 -12.04 4.14
N THR A 35 5.78 -11.40 3.27
CA THR A 35 6.40 -10.09 3.53
C THR A 35 5.86 -8.98 2.64
N GLU A 36 5.50 -9.29 1.40
CA GLU A 36 5.18 -8.31 0.36
C GLU A 36 4.07 -8.84 -0.56
N TYR A 37 3.22 -7.97 -1.09
CA TYR A 37 2.27 -8.36 -2.14
C TYR A 37 2.93 -8.33 -3.52
N SER A 38 2.52 -9.28 -4.36
CA SER A 38 2.86 -9.27 -5.78
C SER A 38 2.29 -8.01 -6.45
N VAL A 39 3.09 -7.35 -7.30
CA VAL A 39 2.68 -6.13 -8.01
C VAL A 39 1.85 -6.52 -9.23
N THR A 40 0.52 -6.48 -9.11
CA THR A 40 -0.43 -6.88 -10.17
C THR A 40 -1.42 -5.76 -10.53
N PRO A 41 -0.94 -4.60 -11.01
CA PRO A 41 -1.77 -3.42 -11.24
C PRO A 41 -2.89 -3.63 -12.28
N TRP A 42 -2.69 -4.56 -13.21
CA TRP A 42 -3.71 -4.98 -14.18
C TRP A 42 -5.00 -5.49 -13.51
N GLY A 43 -4.91 -6.05 -12.29
CA GLY A 43 -6.08 -6.53 -11.55
C GLY A 43 -7.01 -5.38 -11.15
N LEU A 44 -6.44 -4.28 -10.65
CA LEU A 44 -7.21 -3.07 -10.30
C LEU A 44 -7.87 -2.47 -11.56
N GLN A 45 -7.16 -2.42 -12.68
CA GLN A 45 -7.72 -1.93 -13.94
C GLN A 45 -8.93 -2.77 -14.38
N GLN A 46 -8.82 -4.11 -14.32
CA GLN A 46 -9.93 -5.00 -14.66
C GLN A 46 -11.14 -4.81 -13.74
N GLU A 47 -10.93 -4.62 -12.43
CA GLU A 47 -12.03 -4.35 -11.50
C GLU A 47 -12.73 -3.02 -11.82
N LEU A 48 -11.97 -1.96 -12.11
CA LEU A 48 -12.52 -0.68 -12.53
C LEU A 48 -13.30 -0.79 -13.84
N ASP A 49 -12.82 -1.59 -14.79
CA ASP A 49 -13.53 -1.87 -16.04
C ASP A 49 -14.81 -2.66 -15.81
N LYS A 50 -14.85 -3.59 -14.84
CA LYS A 50 -16.10 -4.29 -14.45
C LYS A 50 -17.14 -3.31 -13.91
N PHE A 51 -16.77 -2.38 -13.03
CA PHE A 51 -17.70 -1.35 -12.54
C PHE A 51 -18.25 -0.47 -13.69
N LYS A 52 -17.38 -0.12 -14.63
CA LYS A 52 -17.77 0.64 -15.82
C LYS A 52 -18.78 -0.14 -16.68
N LEU A 53 -18.48 -1.39 -17.02
CA LEU A 53 -19.26 -2.20 -17.96
C LEU A 53 -20.55 -2.78 -17.36
N LEU A 54 -20.51 -3.21 -16.10
CA LEU A 54 -21.59 -3.99 -15.49
C LEU A 54 -22.46 -3.16 -14.53
N TYR A 55 -21.98 -2.01 -14.05
CA TYR A 55 -22.65 -1.25 -12.99
C TYR A 55 -22.94 0.21 -13.38
N GLY A 56 -22.89 0.54 -14.67
CA GLY A 56 -23.27 1.87 -15.17
C GLY A 56 -22.24 2.97 -14.89
N ASN A 57 -20.98 2.60 -14.65
CA ASN A 57 -19.85 3.53 -14.45
C ASN A 57 -20.08 4.59 -13.35
N PRO A 58 -20.41 4.17 -12.12
CA PRO A 58 -20.65 5.10 -11.01
C PRO A 58 -19.36 5.86 -10.65
N PRO A 59 -19.44 7.01 -9.97
CA PRO A 59 -18.26 7.65 -9.39
C PRO A 59 -17.56 6.71 -8.40
N ILE A 60 -16.27 6.47 -8.58
CA ILE A 60 -15.48 5.55 -7.74
C ILE A 60 -14.39 6.31 -6.99
N PHE A 61 -14.25 6.04 -5.70
CA PHE A 61 -13.10 6.45 -4.90
C PHE A 61 -12.38 5.19 -4.41
N ILE A 62 -11.09 5.07 -4.72
CA ILE A 62 -10.24 4.01 -4.19
C ILE A 62 -9.77 4.46 -2.83
N LEU A 63 -10.46 3.99 -1.77
CA LEU A 63 -10.21 4.44 -0.40
C LEU A 63 -8.93 3.85 0.21
N GLU A 64 -8.51 2.67 -0.25
CA GLU A 64 -7.30 2.01 0.24
C GLU A 64 -6.60 1.26 -0.89
N ASN A 65 -5.32 1.54 -1.06
CA ASN A 65 -4.41 0.73 -1.87
C ASN A 65 -2.98 0.92 -1.33
N GLY A 66 -2.23 -0.16 -1.15
CA GLY A 66 -0.94 -0.08 -0.47
C GLY A 66 -0.13 -1.37 -0.53
N GLN A 67 1.18 -1.24 -0.29
CA GLN A 67 2.13 -2.35 -0.26
C GLN A 67 2.51 -2.71 1.16
N ARG A 68 2.34 -4.00 1.49
CA ARG A 68 2.84 -4.60 2.72
C ARG A 68 4.37 -4.67 2.66
N THR A 69 5.02 -4.31 3.76
CA THR A 69 6.40 -4.71 4.06
C THR A 69 6.46 -5.26 5.49
N THR A 70 7.54 -5.95 5.84
CA THR A 70 7.81 -6.26 7.25
C THR A 70 7.98 -4.98 8.05
N SER A 71 7.52 -5.00 9.30
CA SER A 71 7.80 -3.94 10.27
C SER A 71 9.31 -3.77 10.48
N ASN A 72 9.72 -2.54 10.81
CA ASN A 72 11.14 -2.17 10.98
C ASN A 72 12.01 -2.48 9.75
N SER A 73 11.41 -2.60 8.56
CA SER A 73 12.14 -2.64 7.31
C SER A 73 12.91 -1.33 7.09
N SER A 74 13.90 -1.37 6.21
CA SER A 74 14.63 -0.17 5.79
C SER A 74 13.69 0.98 5.38
N LEU A 75 14.09 2.23 5.65
CA LEU A 75 13.43 3.42 5.11
C LEU A 75 13.50 3.48 3.58
N LEU A 76 14.38 2.67 2.96
CA LEU A 76 14.50 2.49 1.51
C LEU A 76 13.51 1.42 1.00
N ASP A 77 12.22 1.74 1.00
CA ASP A 77 11.12 0.84 0.63
C ASP A 77 10.80 0.87 -0.88
N LEU A 78 11.78 0.47 -1.70
CA LEU A 78 11.64 0.43 -3.17
C LEU A 78 10.45 -0.40 -3.68
N SER A 79 10.10 -1.50 -2.99
CA SER A 79 8.95 -2.32 -3.34
C SER A 79 7.64 -1.53 -3.27
N ARG A 80 7.50 -0.65 -2.26
CA ARG A 80 6.34 0.24 -2.11
C ARG A 80 6.29 1.32 -3.20
N VAL A 81 7.44 1.87 -3.60
CA VAL A 81 7.53 2.80 -4.74
C VAL A 81 7.07 2.12 -6.03
N LYS A 82 7.59 0.92 -6.33
CA LYS A 82 7.22 0.14 -7.52
C LYS A 82 5.73 -0.20 -7.53
N TYR A 83 5.18 -0.55 -6.37
CA TYR A 83 3.75 -0.81 -6.21
C TYR A 83 2.92 0.43 -6.54
N PHE A 84 3.16 1.57 -5.88
CA PHE A 84 2.36 2.77 -6.13
C PHE A 84 2.49 3.26 -7.57
N HIS A 85 3.71 3.27 -8.14
CA HIS A 85 3.91 3.62 -9.54
C HIS A 85 3.05 2.75 -10.48
N GLY A 86 3.03 1.42 -10.26
CA GLY A 86 2.23 0.49 -11.05
C GLY A 86 0.72 0.71 -10.90
N TYR A 87 0.21 0.76 -9.67
CA TYR A 87 -1.23 0.84 -9.41
C TYR A 87 -1.83 2.21 -9.76
N ILE A 88 -1.12 3.30 -9.49
CA ILE A 88 -1.53 4.64 -9.92
C ILE A 88 -1.51 4.73 -11.46
N GLY A 89 -0.52 4.10 -12.11
CA GLY A 89 -0.49 3.95 -13.57
C GLY A 89 -1.72 3.22 -14.12
N ALA A 90 -2.10 2.10 -13.51
CA ALA A 90 -3.32 1.37 -13.91
C ALA A 90 -4.60 2.18 -13.71
N VAL A 91 -4.69 3.00 -12.66
CA VAL A 91 -5.81 3.94 -12.46
C VAL A 91 -5.82 5.00 -13.56
N LEU A 92 -4.67 5.54 -13.94
CA LEU A 92 -4.55 6.48 -15.06
C LEU A 92 -5.02 5.86 -16.38
N ASP A 93 -4.65 4.61 -16.65
CA ASP A 93 -5.09 3.90 -17.84
C ASP A 93 -6.60 3.61 -17.82
N ALA A 94 -7.16 3.26 -16.66
CA ALA A 94 -8.61 3.11 -16.48
C ALA A 94 -9.36 4.43 -16.72
N LEU A 95 -8.83 5.56 -16.21
CA LEU A 95 -9.37 6.90 -16.44
C LEU A 95 -9.36 7.25 -17.93
N ARG A 96 -8.25 7.00 -18.62
CA ARG A 96 -8.14 7.17 -20.08
C ARG A 96 -9.12 6.29 -20.86
N ASN A 97 -9.44 5.11 -20.31
CA ASN A 97 -10.44 4.19 -20.84
C ASN A 97 -11.89 4.51 -20.38
N GLY A 98 -12.14 5.70 -19.82
CA GLY A 98 -13.47 6.19 -19.49
C GLY A 98 -14.04 5.70 -18.15
N SER A 99 -13.24 5.07 -17.28
CA SER A 99 -13.66 4.77 -15.91
C SER A 99 -13.91 6.06 -15.12
N ASN A 100 -14.98 6.10 -14.31
CA ASN A 100 -15.41 7.28 -13.56
C ASN A 100 -14.74 7.38 -12.18
N VAL A 101 -13.43 7.14 -12.10
CA VAL A 101 -12.65 7.28 -10.85
C VAL A 101 -12.49 8.75 -10.49
N LYS A 102 -12.65 9.07 -9.20
CA LYS A 102 -12.63 10.44 -8.64
C LYS A 102 -11.53 10.66 -7.60
N GLY A 103 -10.99 9.59 -7.03
CA GLY A 103 -9.94 9.72 -6.04
C GLY A 103 -9.23 8.40 -5.78
N TYR A 104 -8.01 8.53 -5.25
CA TYR A 104 -7.14 7.43 -4.87
C TYR A 104 -6.46 7.81 -3.55
N PHE A 105 -6.58 6.94 -2.56
CA PHE A 105 -6.05 7.14 -1.23
C PHE A 105 -5.05 6.01 -0.93
N ALA A 106 -3.80 6.41 -0.67
CA ALA A 106 -2.75 5.48 -0.30
C ALA A 106 -2.98 4.96 1.12
N TRP A 107 -3.04 3.64 1.27
CA TRP A 107 -2.93 2.98 2.57
C TRP A 107 -1.44 2.70 2.85
N SER A 108 -0.80 3.35 3.81
CA SER A 108 -1.35 4.35 4.74
C SER A 108 -0.43 5.55 4.90
N PHE A 109 -0.92 6.62 5.51
CA PHE A 109 -0.10 7.81 5.74
C PHE A 109 1.11 7.51 6.62
N MET A 110 0.96 6.73 7.69
CA MET A 110 2.04 6.32 8.59
C MET A 110 1.83 4.88 9.07
N ASP A 111 2.85 4.26 9.67
CA ASP A 111 2.70 2.92 10.23
C ASP A 111 1.67 2.89 11.36
N VAL A 112 0.72 1.95 11.28
CA VAL A 112 -0.41 1.84 12.20
C VAL A 112 -0.56 0.43 12.80
N PHE A 113 -1.61 0.29 13.60
CA PHE A 113 -2.32 -0.92 14.01
C PHE A 113 -2.78 -1.82 12.85
N GLU A 114 -1.99 -2.73 12.27
CA GLU A 114 -2.45 -3.58 11.14
C GLU A 114 -3.32 -4.77 11.58
N LEU A 115 -4.26 -4.52 12.51
CA LEU A 115 -5.31 -5.41 13.01
C LEU A 115 -4.88 -6.89 13.08
N LEU A 116 -5.06 -7.62 11.98
CA LEU A 116 -4.80 -9.05 11.86
C LEU A 116 -3.31 -9.44 11.95
N ASP A 117 -2.40 -8.56 11.54
CA ASP A 117 -0.95 -8.78 11.65
C ASP A 117 -0.30 -7.91 12.73
N GLY A 118 -1.12 -7.11 13.43
CA GLY A 118 -0.73 -6.21 14.49
C GLY A 118 0.43 -5.29 14.07
N TYR A 119 1.57 -5.47 14.71
CA TYR A 119 2.76 -4.66 14.47
C TYR A 119 3.84 -5.34 13.63
N ARG A 120 3.55 -6.51 13.05
CA ARG A 120 4.51 -7.26 12.22
C ARG A 120 4.58 -6.74 10.79
N SER A 121 3.51 -6.11 10.32
CA SER A 121 3.41 -5.46 9.01
C SER A 121 3.49 -3.95 9.09
N SER A 122 3.84 -3.36 7.96
CA SER A 122 3.90 -1.93 7.73
C SER A 122 3.36 -1.62 6.33
N TYR A 123 2.51 -0.59 6.25
CA TYR A 123 2.01 0.00 5.00
C TYR A 123 2.31 1.49 4.88
N GLY A 124 2.74 2.12 5.98
CA GLY A 124 2.85 3.56 6.08
C GLY A 124 3.90 4.14 5.15
N LEU A 125 3.60 5.30 4.56
CA LEU A 125 4.61 6.17 3.93
C LEU A 125 5.62 6.68 4.96
N TYR A 126 5.21 6.83 6.22
CA TYR A 126 6.08 7.21 7.34
C TYR A 126 6.27 6.03 8.30
N TYR A 127 7.53 5.75 8.64
CA TYR A 127 7.88 4.86 9.74
C TYR A 127 7.56 5.52 11.07
N VAL A 128 7.00 4.77 12.03
CA VAL A 128 6.75 5.23 13.40
C VAL A 128 7.66 4.46 14.35
N ASP A 129 8.57 5.16 15.02
CA ASP A 129 9.43 4.56 16.04
C ASP A 129 8.64 4.34 17.33
N ARG A 130 8.31 3.08 17.61
CA ARG A 130 7.52 2.70 18.78
C ARG A 130 8.36 2.54 20.05
N ASN A 131 9.69 2.57 19.94
CA ASN A 131 10.59 2.56 21.08
C ASN A 131 10.87 3.98 21.57
N ASP A 132 10.66 4.99 20.73
CA ASP A 132 10.71 6.40 21.13
C ASP A 132 9.38 6.77 21.85
N PRO A 133 9.43 7.30 23.09
CA PRO A 133 8.22 7.68 23.84
C PRO A 133 7.38 8.76 23.14
N GLU A 134 7.99 9.57 22.26
CA GLU A 134 7.31 10.60 21.47
C GLU A 134 6.73 10.06 20.15
N LEU A 135 6.91 8.76 19.87
CA LEU A 135 6.47 8.08 18.65
C LEU A 135 6.94 8.82 17.39
N LYS A 136 8.23 9.14 17.32
CA LYS A 136 8.78 9.91 16.19
C LYS A 136 8.50 9.24 14.85
N ARG A 137 8.23 10.07 13.84
CA ARG A 137 7.92 9.62 12.49
C ARG A 137 9.04 9.98 11.52
N TYR A 138 9.40 9.04 10.65
CA TYR A 138 10.47 9.19 9.67
C TYR A 138 9.92 8.90 8.27
N PRO A 139 10.08 9.83 7.30
CA PRO A 139 9.61 9.61 5.95
C PRO A 139 10.39 8.47 5.30
N LYS A 140 9.68 7.51 4.71
CA LYS A 140 10.29 6.48 3.85
C LYS A 140 10.53 7.03 2.44
N LEU A 141 11.26 6.28 1.64
CA LEU A 141 11.49 6.60 0.23
C LEU A 141 10.18 6.79 -0.54
N SER A 142 9.19 5.94 -0.26
CA SER A 142 7.84 6.04 -0.80
C SER A 142 7.14 7.36 -0.45
N ALA A 143 7.34 7.93 0.75
CA ALA A 143 6.79 9.24 1.11
C ALA A 143 7.37 10.35 0.22
N LYS A 144 8.69 10.33 0.00
CA LYS A 144 9.36 11.29 -0.88
C LYS A 144 8.85 11.15 -2.31
N TRP A 145 8.84 9.93 -2.84
CA TRP A 145 8.33 9.65 -4.18
C TRP A 145 6.87 10.11 -4.35
N TYR A 146 6.00 9.81 -3.39
CA TYR A 146 4.59 10.19 -3.44
C TYR A 146 4.40 11.70 -3.42
N LYS A 147 5.21 12.44 -2.62
CA LYS A 147 5.25 13.91 -2.65
C LYS A 147 5.62 14.43 -4.05
N HIS A 148 6.67 13.89 -4.67
CA HIS A 148 7.09 14.32 -6.02
C HIS A 148 6.02 14.03 -7.07
N PHE A 149 5.38 12.86 -7.01
CA PHE A 149 4.24 12.50 -7.85
C PHE A 149 3.10 13.51 -7.72
N LEU A 150 2.68 13.84 -6.50
CA LEU A 150 1.61 14.82 -6.25
C LEU A 150 1.97 16.25 -6.74
N MET A 151 3.26 16.58 -6.76
CA MET A 151 3.76 17.86 -7.30
C MET A 151 3.88 17.85 -8.84
N GLY A 152 3.50 16.75 -9.53
CA GLY A 152 3.61 16.62 -10.98
C GLY A 152 5.05 16.53 -11.49
N ARG A 153 6.01 16.19 -10.63
CA ARG A 153 7.42 16.03 -11.02
C ARG A 153 7.64 14.61 -11.57
N THR A 154 8.32 14.49 -12.71
CA THR A 154 8.67 13.18 -13.29
C THR A 154 9.75 12.52 -12.44
N SER A 155 9.35 11.69 -11.49
CA SER A 155 10.27 10.81 -10.76
C SER A 155 10.39 9.50 -11.53
N SER A 156 11.34 9.40 -12.45
CA SER A 156 11.79 8.08 -12.91
C SER A 156 12.29 7.30 -11.70
N ILE A 157 11.92 6.02 -11.61
CA ILE A 157 12.38 5.12 -10.53
C ILE A 157 13.91 5.14 -10.41
N GLU A 158 14.60 5.34 -11.54
CA GLU A 158 16.05 5.53 -11.65
C GLU A 158 16.59 6.77 -10.91
N LEU A 159 15.82 7.87 -10.80
CA LEU A 159 16.24 9.04 -10.02
C LEU A 159 16.17 8.77 -8.52
N VAL A 160 15.22 7.93 -8.09
CA VAL A 160 15.04 7.53 -6.69
C VAL A 160 16.12 6.53 -6.26
N GLU A 161 16.51 5.62 -7.16
CA GLU A 161 17.64 4.70 -6.93
C GLU A 161 18.99 5.44 -6.87
N ASN A 162 19.10 6.60 -7.53
CA ASN A 162 20.27 7.47 -7.51
C ASN A 162 20.27 8.54 -6.39
N GLU A 163 19.29 8.57 -5.48
CA GLU A 163 19.34 9.36 -4.22
C GLU A 163 20.37 8.80 -3.19
N LYS A 164 21.52 8.34 -3.70
CA LYS A 164 22.80 8.34 -2.97
C LYS A 164 23.63 9.59 -3.27
N ASP A 165 23.11 10.53 -4.06
CA ASP A 165 23.75 11.81 -4.35
C ASP A 165 23.46 12.85 -3.24
N PRO A 166 24.47 13.28 -2.46
CA PRO A 166 24.31 14.32 -1.44
C PRO A 166 23.90 15.69 -1.99
N SER A 167 24.00 15.92 -3.30
CA SER A 167 23.73 17.24 -3.91
C SER A 167 22.24 17.57 -4.07
N LEU A 168 21.34 16.57 -4.04
CA LEU A 168 19.88 16.77 -4.01
C LEU A 168 19.32 17.01 -2.59
N VAL A 169 20.19 16.99 -1.57
CA VAL A 169 19.92 17.46 -0.20
C VAL A 169 19.92 19.00 -0.13
N SER A 170 20.31 19.69 -1.20
CA SER A 170 20.53 21.16 -1.20
C SER A 170 19.27 22.02 -1.05
N ASP A 171 18.06 21.48 -1.26
CA ASP A 171 16.81 22.23 -1.04
C ASP A 171 16.35 22.27 0.45
N LEU A 172 17.16 21.76 1.39
CA LEU A 172 16.94 21.86 2.84
C LEU A 172 17.83 22.91 3.52
N GLY A 173 18.64 23.64 2.77
CA GLY A 173 19.61 24.62 3.29
C GLY A 173 19.06 25.98 3.73
N HIS A 174 17.74 26.20 3.73
CA HIS A 174 17.13 27.49 4.10
C HIS A 174 16.13 27.43 5.26
N LEU A 175 16.10 26.34 6.04
CA LEU A 175 15.21 26.21 7.20
C LEU A 175 15.93 26.03 8.54
N PHE A 176 17.22 26.37 8.59
CA PHE A 176 17.95 26.59 9.83
C PHE A 176 18.81 27.86 9.70
N GLU A 177 18.16 29.01 9.82
CA GLU A 177 18.63 30.10 10.69
C GLU A 177 17.69 30.16 11.91
#